data_AF-A0A352NGP4-F1
#
_entry.id   AF-A0A352NGP4-F1
#
_cell.length_a   1.000
_cell.length_b   1.000
_cell.length_c   1.000
_cell.angle_alpha   90.00
_cell.angle_beta   90.00
_cell.angle_gamma   90.00
#
_symmetry.space_group_name_H-M   'P 1'
#
loop_
_entity.id
_entity.type
_entity.pdbx_description
1 polymer ?
#
loop_
_entity_poly.entity_id
_entity_poly.type
_entity_poly.pdbx_seq_one_letter_code
_entity_poly.pdbx_strand_id
1 'polypeptide(L)'
;MVDTLVYRELQQLISGRARIGEPMNKHTSWRIGGPADYFIEPQSRVELQSVVSFANRRKIPLTVIGNGSNLLVSEKGIRGIVLKIGSGLARVSVIEKDVVAEAGAKLSVLAAVAGDSGLGGLEFSAGIP
;
A
#
# COMPACT_ATOMS: atom_id res chain seq x y z
N MET A 1 -20.83 -8.74 -7.73
CA MET A 1 -20.01 -9.54 -8.66
C MET A 1 -18.89 -8.63 -9.16
N VAL A 2 -17.66 -9.12 -9.27
CA VAL A 2 -16.52 -8.29 -9.72
C VAL A 2 -16.69 -7.98 -11.20
N ASP A 3 -16.64 -6.70 -11.58
CA ASP A 3 -16.68 -6.25 -12.97
C ASP A 3 -15.32 -6.51 -13.63
N THR A 4 -15.30 -7.38 -14.63
CA THR A 4 -14.09 -7.78 -15.37
C THR A 4 -13.58 -6.70 -16.32
N LEU A 5 -14.43 -5.77 -16.77
CA LEU A 5 -14.00 -4.62 -17.57
C LEU A 5 -13.18 -3.66 -16.70
N VAL A 6 -13.69 -3.34 -15.51
CA VAL A 6 -12.97 -2.51 -14.52
C VAL A 6 -11.59 -3.11 -14.20
N TYR A 7 -11.52 -4.43 -14.02
CA TYR A 7 -10.24 -5.09 -13.76
C TYR A 7 -9.25 -4.93 -14.93
N ARG A 8 -9.69 -5.13 -16.17
CA ARG A 8 -8.82 -4.97 -17.35
C ARG A 8 -8.31 -3.54 -17.49
N GLU A 9 -9.15 -2.55 -17.21
CA GLU A 9 -8.73 -1.15 -17.19
C GLU A 9 -7.68 -0.89 -16.11
N LEU A 10 -7.89 -1.40 -14.88
CA LEU A 10 -6.90 -1.32 -13.81
C LEU A 10 -5.56 -1.98 -14.18
N GLN A 11 -5.59 -3.13 -14.86
CA GLN A 11 -4.38 -3.81 -15.35
C GLN A 11 -3.62 -2.99 -16.40
N GLN A 12 -4.29 -2.13 -17.16
CA GLN A 12 -3.63 -1.26 -18.13
C GLN A 12 -3.01 0.00 -17.49
N LEU A 13 -3.49 0.39 -16.31
CA LEU A 13 -3.02 1.59 -15.61
C LEU A 13 -1.73 1.36 -14.82
N ILE A 14 -1.39 0.11 -14.52
CA ILE A 14 -0.22 -0.22 -13.70
C ILE A 14 0.59 -1.36 -14.30
N SER A 15 1.90 -1.30 -14.15
CA SER A 15 2.81 -2.43 -14.37
C SER A 15 3.01 -3.28 -13.11
N GLY A 16 2.55 -2.77 -11.95
CA GLY A 16 2.55 -3.46 -10.67
C GLY A 16 1.56 -4.63 -10.56
N ARG A 17 1.25 -5.03 -9.32
CA ARG A 17 0.38 -6.20 -9.08
C ARG A 17 -1.09 -5.78 -9.13
N ALA A 18 -1.87 -6.42 -10.00
CA ALA A 18 -3.32 -6.34 -10.03
C ALA A 18 -3.92 -7.73 -9.88
N ARG A 19 -4.89 -7.91 -8.98
CA ARG A 19 -5.57 -9.19 -8.72
C ARG A 19 -7.05 -8.99 -8.43
N ILE A 20 -7.88 -9.97 -8.80
CA ILE A 20 -9.29 -10.06 -8.40
C ILE A 20 -9.40 -11.05 -7.24
N GLY A 21 -10.22 -10.73 -6.24
CA GLY A 21 -10.55 -11.67 -5.18
C GLY A 21 -9.37 -12.03 -4.27
N GLU A 22 -8.36 -11.16 -4.18
CA GLU A 22 -7.17 -11.43 -3.37
C GLU A 22 -7.55 -11.50 -1.88
N PRO A 23 -7.24 -12.60 -1.17
CA PRO A 23 -7.62 -12.76 0.22
C PRO A 23 -6.79 -11.83 1.12
N MET A 24 -7.47 -11.01 1.92
CA MET A 24 -6.82 -10.01 2.76
C MET A 24 -6.03 -10.61 3.92
N ASN A 25 -6.25 -11.87 4.28
CA ASN A 25 -5.42 -12.60 5.25
C ASN A 25 -3.93 -12.71 4.87
N LYS A 26 -3.57 -12.54 3.59
CA LYS A 26 -2.17 -12.48 3.12
C LYS A 26 -1.53 -11.11 3.32
N HIS A 27 -2.30 -10.12 3.73
CA HIS A 27 -1.93 -8.70 3.75
C HIS A 27 -2.21 -8.02 5.09
N THR A 28 -2.58 -8.77 6.11
CA THR A 28 -2.81 -8.27 7.47
C THR A 28 -1.94 -9.04 8.46
N SER A 29 -1.47 -8.37 9.52
CA SER A 29 -0.69 -9.01 10.60
C SER A 29 -1.49 -10.09 11.34
N TRP A 30 -2.80 -9.87 11.47
CA TRP A 30 -3.75 -10.80 12.07
C TRP A 30 -3.97 -12.07 11.26
N ARG A 31 -3.56 -12.09 9.98
CA ARG A 31 -3.76 -13.23 9.06
C ARG A 31 -5.22 -13.66 8.93
N ILE A 32 -6.12 -12.69 8.95
CA ILE A 32 -7.56 -12.87 8.71
C ILE A 32 -8.05 -11.92 7.62
N GLY A 33 -9.23 -12.18 7.09
CA GLY A 33 -9.90 -11.31 6.14
C GLY A 33 -10.16 -11.97 4.79
N GLY A 34 -11.38 -11.75 4.31
CA GLY A 34 -11.89 -12.25 3.04
C GLY A 34 -11.35 -11.50 1.81
N PRO A 35 -11.98 -11.68 0.64
CA PRO A 35 -11.45 -11.20 -0.63
C PRO A 35 -11.60 -9.69 -0.83
N ALA A 36 -10.55 -9.03 -1.34
CA ALA A 36 -10.66 -7.72 -1.99
C ALA A 36 -11.26 -7.87 -3.40
N ASP A 37 -12.20 -7.02 -3.81
CA ASP A 37 -12.72 -7.06 -5.20
C ASP A 37 -11.59 -6.85 -6.22
N TYR A 38 -10.84 -5.75 -6.05
CA TYR A 38 -9.65 -5.45 -6.82
C TYR A 38 -8.51 -5.13 -5.87
N PHE A 39 -7.45 -5.92 -5.88
CA PHE A 39 -6.22 -5.63 -5.15
C PHE A 39 -5.17 -5.08 -6.10
N ILE A 40 -4.72 -3.87 -5.83
CA ILE A 40 -3.85 -3.08 -6.70
C ILE A 40 -2.65 -2.61 -5.90
N GLU A 41 -1.45 -2.90 -6.39
CA GLU A 41 -0.19 -2.47 -5.78
C GLU A 41 0.71 -1.82 -6.83
N PRO A 42 0.71 -0.47 -6.89
CA PRO A 42 1.49 0.28 -7.85
C PRO A 42 2.99 0.22 -7.55
N GLN A 43 3.80 0.38 -8.58
CA GLN A 43 5.27 0.42 -8.51
C GLN A 43 5.84 1.83 -8.67
N SER A 44 5.00 2.84 -8.84
CA SER A 44 5.44 4.23 -8.96
C SER A 44 4.36 5.22 -8.52
N ARG A 45 4.78 6.48 -8.29
CA ARG A 45 3.86 7.57 -7.95
C ARG A 45 2.87 7.85 -9.08
N VAL A 46 3.30 7.69 -10.33
CA VAL A 46 2.44 7.88 -11.51
C VAL A 46 1.35 6.82 -11.55
N GLU A 47 1.70 5.56 -11.30
CA GLU A 47 0.72 4.46 -11.21
C GLU A 47 -0.26 4.68 -10.06
N LEU A 48 0.23 5.07 -8.87
CA LEU A 48 -0.61 5.40 -7.73
C LEU A 48 -1.63 6.49 -8.09
N GLN A 49 -1.18 7.59 -8.70
CA GLN A 49 -2.05 8.69 -9.14
C GLN A 49 -3.08 8.24 -10.18
N SER A 50 -2.69 7.39 -11.13
CA SER A 50 -3.57 6.83 -12.15
C SER A 50 -4.70 6.00 -11.53
N VAL A 51 -4.39 5.14 -10.56
CA VAL A 51 -5.38 4.30 -9.86
C VAL A 51 -6.34 5.16 -9.02
N VAL A 52 -5.81 6.11 -8.25
CA VAL A 52 -6.64 7.03 -7.44
C VAL A 52 -7.59 7.83 -8.33
N SER A 53 -7.09 8.38 -9.43
CA SER A 53 -7.89 9.14 -10.38
C SER A 53 -8.94 8.27 -11.07
N PHE A 54 -8.59 7.03 -11.42
CA PHE A 54 -9.51 6.07 -12.00
C PHE A 54 -10.66 5.73 -11.03
N ALA A 55 -10.33 5.39 -9.79
CA ALA A 55 -11.32 5.08 -8.74
C ALA A 55 -12.31 6.23 -8.55
N ASN A 56 -11.79 7.47 -8.47
CA ASN A 56 -12.61 8.66 -8.33
C ASN A 56 -13.55 8.88 -9.54
N ARG A 57 -13.02 8.82 -10.77
CA ARG A 57 -13.84 9.00 -11.99
C ARG A 57 -14.94 7.95 -12.13
N ARG A 58 -14.64 6.70 -11.79
CA ARG A 58 -15.59 5.58 -11.85
C ARG A 58 -16.49 5.47 -10.62
N LYS A 59 -16.28 6.32 -9.59
CA LYS A 59 -16.96 6.26 -8.28
C LYS A 59 -16.86 4.88 -7.60
N ILE A 60 -15.72 4.22 -7.76
CA ILE A 60 -15.44 2.93 -7.11
C ILE A 60 -14.85 3.21 -5.73
N PRO A 61 -15.37 2.60 -4.64
CA PRO A 61 -14.78 2.73 -3.32
C PRO A 61 -13.29 2.37 -3.32
N LEU A 62 -12.47 3.20 -2.67
CA LEU A 62 -11.02 3.03 -2.60
C LEU A 62 -10.60 2.93 -1.14
N THR A 63 -9.93 1.83 -0.78
CA THR A 63 -9.31 1.62 0.53
C THR A 63 -7.80 1.58 0.36
N VAL A 64 -7.07 2.48 1.00
CA VAL A 64 -5.60 2.51 0.96
C VAL A 64 -5.04 1.74 2.15
N ILE A 65 -4.07 0.87 1.92
CA ILE A 65 -3.42 0.08 2.97
C ILE A 65 -1.89 0.09 2.82
N GLY A 66 -1.19 -0.14 3.93
CA GLY A 66 0.24 -0.46 3.95
C GLY A 66 0.49 -1.96 4.17
N ASN A 67 1.25 -2.30 5.20
CA ASN A 67 1.51 -3.69 5.61
C ASN A 67 0.32 -4.38 6.30
N GLY A 68 -0.73 -3.62 6.64
CA GLY A 68 -1.90 -4.13 7.35
C GLY A 68 -1.61 -4.56 8.79
N SER A 69 -0.62 -3.94 9.45
CA SER A 69 -0.25 -4.25 10.84
C SER A 69 -1.32 -3.88 11.86
N ASN A 70 -2.25 -2.97 11.49
CA ASN A 70 -3.35 -2.49 12.32
C ASN A 70 -4.71 -2.58 11.59
N LEU A 71 -4.93 -3.64 10.80
CA LEU A 71 -6.19 -3.84 10.08
C LEU A 71 -6.87 -5.15 10.48
N LEU A 72 -8.13 -5.06 10.87
CA LEU A 72 -9.02 -6.20 11.09
C LEU A 72 -10.03 -6.28 9.95
N VAL A 73 -9.80 -7.17 8.99
CA VAL A 73 -10.65 -7.30 7.80
C VAL A 73 -11.67 -8.40 8.01
N SER A 74 -12.94 -8.12 7.69
CA SER A 74 -14.03 -9.11 7.76
C SER A 74 -13.83 -10.24 6.75
N GLU A 75 -14.37 -11.43 7.02
CA GLU A 75 -14.46 -12.55 6.07
C GLU A 75 -15.29 -12.22 4.82
N LYS A 76 -16.15 -11.19 4.88
CA LYS A 76 -16.83 -10.65 3.68
C LYS A 76 -15.89 -9.87 2.76
N GLY A 77 -14.67 -9.59 3.20
CA GLY A 77 -13.63 -8.90 2.44
C GLY A 77 -13.86 -7.40 2.32
N ILE A 78 -13.23 -6.78 1.31
CA ILE A 78 -13.30 -5.33 1.04
C ILE A 78 -13.90 -5.12 -0.35
N ARG A 79 -14.88 -4.20 -0.46
CA ARG A 79 -15.54 -3.86 -1.73
C ARG A 79 -14.81 -2.74 -2.45
N GLY A 80 -14.75 -2.82 -3.78
CA GLY A 80 -14.01 -1.87 -4.60
C GLY A 80 -12.49 -2.13 -4.62
N ILE A 81 -11.71 -1.06 -4.73
CA ILE A 81 -10.26 -1.14 -4.89
C ILE A 81 -9.58 -1.12 -3.52
N VAL A 82 -8.79 -2.14 -3.23
CA VAL A 82 -7.76 -2.13 -2.19
C VAL A 82 -6.45 -1.72 -2.85
N LEU A 83 -5.97 -0.53 -2.50
CA LEU A 83 -4.73 0.05 -3.01
C LEU A 83 -3.62 -0.11 -1.97
N LYS A 84 -2.72 -1.07 -2.18
CA LYS A 84 -1.59 -1.31 -1.29
C LYS A 84 -0.40 -0.44 -1.68
N ILE A 85 0.06 0.41 -0.77
CA ILE A 85 1.34 1.10 -0.89
C ILE A 85 2.41 0.19 -0.27
N GLY A 86 3.29 -0.34 -1.10
CA GLY A 86 4.27 -1.35 -0.72
C GLY A 86 5.68 -1.02 -1.19
N SER A 87 6.47 -2.06 -1.45
CA SER A 87 7.91 -1.94 -1.75
C SER A 87 8.24 -1.13 -3.00
N GLY A 88 7.31 -0.99 -3.95
CA GLY A 88 7.49 -0.15 -5.13
C GLY A 88 7.48 1.36 -4.84
N LEU A 89 7.08 1.75 -3.63
CA LEU A 89 6.99 3.14 -3.15
C LEU A 89 7.60 3.23 -1.74
N ALA A 90 8.80 2.68 -1.58
CA ALA A 90 9.47 2.52 -0.29
C ALA A 90 10.85 3.20 -0.21
N ARG A 91 11.15 4.12 -1.13
CA ARG A 91 12.43 4.84 -1.13
C ARG A 91 12.57 5.68 0.15
N VAL A 92 13.77 5.69 0.70
CA VAL A 92 14.18 6.58 1.78
C VAL A 92 15.44 7.31 1.33
N SER A 93 15.52 8.62 1.62
CA SER A 93 16.66 9.46 1.31
C SER A 93 16.90 10.46 2.43
N VAL A 94 18.17 10.75 2.70
CA VAL A 94 18.57 11.78 3.65
C VAL A 94 18.99 13.03 2.88
N ILE A 95 18.42 14.17 3.23
CA ILE A 95 18.70 15.47 2.63
C ILE A 95 19.10 16.41 3.77
N GLU A 96 20.40 16.69 3.87
CA GLU A 96 20.97 17.43 5.00
C GLU A 96 20.62 16.81 6.37
N LYS A 97 19.63 17.38 7.07
CA LYS A 97 19.16 16.92 8.38
C LYS A 97 17.76 16.28 8.34
N ASP A 98 17.17 16.18 7.16
CA ASP A 98 15.85 15.62 6.96
C ASP A 98 15.93 14.22 6.38
N VAL A 99 15.09 13.32 6.90
CA VAL A 99 14.86 12.01 6.31
C VAL A 99 13.54 12.04 5.56
N VAL A 100 13.60 11.90 4.24
CA VAL A 100 12.44 11.87 3.34
C VAL A 100 12.17 10.42 2.94
N ALA A 101 10.95 9.96 3.17
CA ALA A 101 10.54 8.59 2.88
C ALA A 101 9.22 8.53 2.11
N GLU A 102 9.14 7.59 1.18
CA GLU A 102 7.90 7.21 0.54
C GLU A 102 7.02 6.38 1.50
N ALA A 103 5.70 6.42 1.30
CA ALA A 103 4.72 5.88 2.24
C ALA A 103 4.76 4.34 2.40
N GLY A 104 5.42 3.61 1.50
CA GLY A 104 5.65 2.17 1.61
C GLY A 104 6.90 1.79 2.38
N ALA A 105 7.72 2.77 2.81
CA ALA A 105 8.90 2.53 3.63
C ALA A 105 8.50 1.98 5.00
N LYS A 106 9.23 0.96 5.47
CA LYS A 106 9.03 0.43 6.82
C LYS A 106 9.57 1.39 7.86
N LEU A 107 8.87 1.57 8.97
CA LEU A 107 9.34 2.41 10.08
C LEU A 107 10.67 1.93 10.65
N SER A 108 10.92 0.62 10.68
CA SER A 108 12.21 0.06 11.09
C SER A 108 13.36 0.45 10.16
N VAL A 109 13.11 0.51 8.85
CA VAL A 109 14.09 0.99 7.86
C VAL A 109 14.33 2.48 8.04
N LEU A 110 13.26 3.26 8.28
CA LEU A 110 13.39 4.69 8.50
C LEU A 110 14.22 5.03 9.75
N ALA A 111 13.95 4.33 10.86
CA ALA A 111 14.71 4.46 12.10
C ALA A 111 16.19 4.10 11.92
N ALA A 112 16.48 3.02 11.18
CA ALA A 112 17.85 2.62 10.87
C ALA A 112 18.59 3.68 10.04
N VAL A 113 17.98 4.17 8.95
CA VAL A 113 18.58 5.21 8.10
C VAL A 113 18.85 6.50 8.87
N ALA A 114 17.93 6.91 9.75
CA ALA A 114 18.13 8.07 10.61
C ALA A 114 19.32 7.86 11.56
N GLY A 115 19.37 6.72 12.25
CA GLY A 115 20.46 6.37 13.16
C GLY A 115 21.83 6.31 12.48
N ASP A 116 21.92 5.65 11.30
CA ASP A 116 23.14 5.56 10.50
C ASP A 116 23.64 6.93 10.02
N SER A 117 22.74 7.92 9.94
CA SER A 117 23.04 9.30 9.56
C SER A 117 23.28 10.22 10.76
N GLY A 118 23.30 9.69 11.98
CA GLY A 118 23.46 10.47 13.21
C GLY A 118 22.26 11.36 13.56
N LEU A 119 21.08 11.06 13.01
CA LEU A 119 19.83 11.77 13.26
C LEU A 119 18.98 11.01 14.29
N GLY A 120 18.70 11.65 15.42
CA GLY A 120 17.86 11.10 16.48
C GLY A 120 16.37 11.41 16.31
N GLY A 121 15.53 10.80 17.15
CA GLY A 121 14.09 11.05 17.23
C GLY A 121 13.20 9.96 16.62
N LEU A 122 13.77 8.95 15.96
CA LEU A 122 13.04 7.81 15.38
C LEU A 122 13.39 6.46 16.04
N GLU A 123 14.14 6.46 17.13
CA GLU A 123 14.55 5.26 17.86
C GLU A 123 13.32 4.47 18.34
N PHE A 124 12.28 5.19 18.76
CA PHE A 124 11.02 4.60 19.25
C PHE A 124 10.29 3.78 18.18
N SER A 125 10.49 4.07 16.88
CA SER A 125 9.76 3.41 15.80
C SER A 125 10.44 2.16 15.27
N ALA A 126 11.64 1.83 15.76
CA ALA A 126 12.44 0.70 15.27
C ALA A 126 11.70 -0.65 15.38
N GLY A 127 10.83 -0.82 16.40
CA GLY A 127 10.03 -2.02 16.60
C GLY A 127 8.61 -1.97 16.02
N ILE A 128 8.20 -0.87 15.37
CA ILE A 128 6.83 -0.70 14.88
C ILE A 128 6.71 -1.33 13.48
N PRO A 129 5.78 -2.29 13.28
CA PRO A 129 5.65 -3.07 12.04
C PRO A 129 4.94 -2.38 10.87
#